data_AF-A0A357ATT1-F1
#
_entry.id   AF-A0A357ATT1-F1
#
_cell.length_a   1.000
_cell.length_b   1.000
_cell.length_c   1.000
_cell.angle_alpha   90.00
_cell.angle_beta   90.00
_cell.angle_gamma   90.00
#
_symmetry.space_group_name_H-M   'P 1'
#
loop_
_entity.id
_entity.type
_entity.pdbx_description
1 polymer ?
#
loop_
_entity_poly.entity_id
_entity_poly.type
_entity_poly.pdbx_seq_one_letter_code
_entity_poly.pdbx_strand_id
1 'polypeptide(L)'
;TSIDTPLDSEKKCDKNEVLREPYEVLKKLHREVKQVTQKEKMEEYVYLGLRLTKGISKIKFLESTGVDFDNVYGKVTEKYRKMGMLICEGNIVRFSERGLDISNYILSDFLLD
;
A
#
# COMPACT_ATOMS: atom_id res chain seq x y z
N THR A 1 15.51 -20.20 -68.33
CA THR A 1 15.34 -20.66 -66.94
C THR A 1 16.69 -21.05 -66.40
N SER A 2 16.93 -20.82 -65.11
CA SER A 2 18.18 -21.07 -64.36
C SER A 2 19.19 -19.92 -64.36
N ILE A 3 18.86 -18.90 -63.54
CA ILE A 3 19.69 -18.36 -62.44
C ILE A 3 21.00 -19.12 -62.18
N ASP A 4 22.14 -18.42 -62.25
CA ASP A 4 22.80 -17.82 -61.07
C ASP A 4 24.28 -17.51 -61.34
N THR A 5 24.72 -16.35 -60.90
CA THR A 5 26.03 -16.09 -60.28
C THR A 5 26.07 -14.62 -59.81
N PRO A 6 26.95 -14.25 -58.87
CA PRO A 6 27.11 -14.70 -57.49
C PRO A 6 26.99 -13.46 -56.55
N LEU A 7 27.16 -13.60 -55.22
CA LEU A 7 27.99 -12.67 -54.43
C LEU A 7 28.06 -13.08 -52.95
N ASP A 8 29.28 -13.41 -52.55
CA ASP A 8 30.02 -12.88 -51.41
C ASP A 8 29.48 -12.87 -49.97
N SER A 9 30.45 -13.26 -49.14
CA SER A 9 30.78 -12.76 -47.81
C SER A 9 30.07 -13.41 -46.62
N GLU A 10 30.87 -14.28 -46.01
CA GLU A 10 30.89 -14.69 -44.61
C GLU A 10 30.13 -13.75 -43.65
N LYS A 11 28.95 -14.17 -43.19
CA LYS A 11 28.29 -13.56 -42.04
C LYS A 11 28.91 -14.11 -40.77
N LYS A 12 29.76 -13.29 -40.14
CA LYS A 12 30.25 -13.45 -38.77
C LYS A 12 29.05 -13.49 -37.82
N CYS A 13 28.81 -14.63 -37.19
CA CYS A 13 27.79 -14.78 -36.16
C CYS A 13 28.21 -13.98 -34.92
N ASP A 14 27.59 -12.82 -34.73
CA ASP A 14 27.73 -12.02 -33.52
C ASP A 14 26.95 -12.69 -32.38
N LYS A 15 27.68 -13.25 -31.40
CA LYS A 15 27.11 -14.00 -30.28
C LYS A 15 26.44 -13.10 -29.22
N ASN A 16 26.32 -11.78 -29.46
CA ASN A 16 25.77 -10.80 -28.51
C ASN A 16 24.30 -10.41 -28.73
N GLU A 17 23.57 -11.10 -29.59
CA GLU A 17 22.16 -10.76 -29.87
C GLU A 17 21.15 -11.60 -29.07
N VAL A 18 21.57 -12.73 -28.49
CA VAL A 18 20.66 -13.73 -27.89
C VAL A 18 20.31 -13.46 -26.41
N LEU A 19 21.01 -12.55 -25.73
CA LEU A 19 20.81 -12.27 -24.29
C LEU A 19 20.05 -10.97 -23.98
N ARG A 20 19.67 -10.18 -24.99
CA ARG A 20 19.01 -8.87 -24.76
C ARG A 20 17.56 -9.00 -24.29
N GLU A 21 16.81 -9.92 -24.89
CA GLU A 21 15.38 -10.11 -24.60
C GLU A 21 15.09 -10.51 -23.14
N PRO A 22 15.77 -11.52 -22.54
CA PRO A 22 15.50 -11.88 -21.15
C PRO A 22 15.93 -10.80 -20.14
N TYR A 23 17.00 -10.06 -20.45
CA TYR A 23 17.56 -9.04 -19.56
C TYR A 23 16.67 -7.81 -19.47
N GLU A 24 16.06 -7.37 -20.58
CA GLU A 24 15.14 -6.23 -20.58
C GLU A 24 13.81 -6.54 -19.86
N VAL A 25 13.33 -7.79 -19.94
CA VAL A 25 12.17 -8.24 -19.15
C VAL A 25 12.49 -8.23 -17.64
N LEU A 26 13.67 -8.74 -17.24
CA LEU A 26 14.13 -8.71 -15.85
C LEU A 26 14.30 -7.29 -15.30
N LYS A 27 14.79 -6.37 -16.13
CA LYS A 27 14.95 -4.94 -15.77
C LYS A 27 13.61 -4.25 -15.51
N LYS A 28 12.53 -4.71 -16.18
CA LYS A 28 11.15 -4.24 -16.00
C LYS A 28 10.46 -4.81 -14.76
N LEU A 29 11.02 -5.87 -14.17
CA LEU A 29 10.52 -6.52 -12.95
C LEU A 29 11.11 -5.92 -11.66
N HIS A 30 11.83 -4.79 -11.73
CA HIS A 30 12.27 -4.08 -10.55
C HIS A 30 11.05 -3.65 -9.73
N ARG A 31 10.85 -4.34 -8.60
CA ARG A 31 9.94 -3.92 -7.55
C ARG A 31 10.66 -2.90 -6.68
N GLU A 32 10.15 -1.68 -6.65
CA GLU A 32 10.60 -0.70 -5.66
C GLU A 32 10.22 -1.21 -4.26
N VAL A 33 11.23 -1.48 -3.44
CA VAL A 33 11.04 -1.82 -2.03
C VAL A 33 11.11 -0.52 -1.24
N LYS A 34 9.95 0.05 -0.92
CA LYS A 34 9.86 1.21 -0.02
C LYS A 34 9.94 0.72 1.43
N GLN A 35 10.89 1.27 2.19
CA GLN A 35 10.85 1.13 3.64
C GLN A 35 9.70 1.97 4.20
N VAL A 36 8.78 1.33 4.92
CA VAL A 36 7.65 2.00 5.56
C VAL A 36 8.09 2.43 6.95
N THR A 37 7.97 3.73 7.23
CA THR A 37 8.24 4.26 8.57
C THR A 37 7.21 3.79 9.58
N GLN A 38 7.54 3.86 10.87
CA GLN A 38 6.61 3.52 11.94
C GLN A 38 5.31 4.35 11.86
N LYS A 39 5.44 5.64 11.52
CA LYS A 39 4.32 6.55 11.30
C LYS A 39 3.41 6.08 10.17
N GLU A 40 3.98 5.85 8.99
CA GLU A 40 3.22 5.39 7.82
C GLU A 40 2.51 4.05 8.09
N LYS A 41 3.16 3.14 8.84
CA LYS A 41 2.55 1.87 9.24
C LYS A 41 1.32 2.05 10.12
N MET A 42 1.37 2.99 11.08
CA MET A 42 0.23 3.31 11.94
C MET A 42 -0.90 3.98 11.14
N GLU A 43 -0.57 4.96 10.30
CA GLU A 43 -1.52 5.66 9.44
C GLU A 43 -2.23 4.69 8.50
N GLU A 44 -1.48 3.82 7.82
CA GLU A 44 -2.03 2.80 6.92
C GLU A 44 -2.96 1.84 7.65
N TYR A 45 -2.56 1.35 8.84
CA TYR A 45 -3.43 0.49 9.65
C TYR A 45 -4.75 1.18 9.95
N VAL A 46 -4.71 2.47 10.32
CA VAL A 46 -5.92 3.22 10.65
C VAL A 46 -6.77 3.49 9.42
N TYR A 47 -6.16 3.98 8.35
CA TYR A 47 -6.84 4.32 7.10
C TYR A 47 -7.56 3.12 6.49
N LEU A 48 -6.88 1.98 6.44
CA LEU A 48 -7.45 0.74 5.93
C LEU A 48 -8.45 0.16 6.93
N GLY A 49 -8.07 0.11 8.21
CA GLY A 49 -8.87 -0.53 9.26
C GLY A 49 -10.22 0.13 9.47
N LEU A 50 -10.32 1.46 9.48
CA LEU A 50 -11.61 2.15 9.61
C LEU A 50 -12.52 1.97 8.39
N ARG A 51 -11.95 1.77 7.19
CA ARG A 51 -12.73 1.47 5.98
C ARG A 51 -13.24 0.03 5.94
N LEU A 52 -12.68 -0.86 6.75
CA LEU A 52 -13.28 -2.18 6.95
C LEU A 52 -14.51 -2.02 7.83
N THR A 53 -15.62 -2.66 7.46
CA THR A 53 -16.88 -2.61 8.24
C THR A 53 -16.71 -3.07 9.69
N LYS A 54 -15.81 -4.03 9.92
CA LYS A 54 -15.42 -4.52 11.26
C LYS A 54 -14.62 -3.50 12.09
N GLY A 55 -14.04 -2.48 11.45
CA GLY A 55 -13.17 -1.48 12.07
C GLY A 55 -11.78 -1.98 12.46
N ILE A 56 -11.16 -1.20 13.34
CA ILE A 56 -9.84 -1.42 13.93
C ILE A 56 -9.99 -2.17 15.24
N SER A 57 -9.16 -3.20 15.44
CA SER A 57 -8.91 -3.77 16.75
C SER A 57 -7.69 -3.11 17.39
N LYS A 58 -7.86 -2.45 18.54
CA LYS A 58 -6.77 -1.83 19.31
C LYS A 58 -5.69 -2.83 19.72
N ILE A 59 -6.09 -4.06 20.05
CA ILE A 59 -5.16 -5.15 20.37
C ILE A 59 -4.29 -5.48 19.15
N LYS A 60 -4.91 -5.74 17.99
CA LYS A 60 -4.15 -6.06 16.77
C LYS A 60 -3.33 -4.87 16.27
N PHE A 61 -3.80 -3.65 16.52
CA PHE A 61 -3.01 -2.45 16.25
C PHE A 61 -1.73 -2.49 17.08
N LEU A 62 -1.83 -2.66 18.40
CA LEU A 62 -0.69 -2.77 19.31
C LEU A 62 0.25 -3.92 18.93
N GLU A 63 -0.27 -5.10 18.59
CA GLU A 63 0.55 -6.24 18.14
C GLU A 63 1.32 -5.92 16.84
N SER A 64 0.69 -5.17 15.93
CA SER A 64 1.29 -4.84 14.63
C SER A 64 2.26 -3.66 14.70
N THR A 65 1.99 -2.65 15.51
CA THR A 65 2.77 -1.41 15.56
C THR A 65 3.71 -1.36 16.77
N GLY A 66 3.43 -2.11 17.84
CA GLY A 66 4.14 -2.02 19.12
C GLY A 66 3.77 -0.76 19.93
N VAL A 67 2.77 0.00 19.51
CA VAL A 67 2.33 1.24 20.17
C VAL A 67 0.85 1.11 20.54
N ASP A 68 0.50 1.57 21.73
CA ASP A 68 -0.90 1.61 22.16
C ASP A 68 -1.72 2.58 21.30
N PHE A 69 -2.90 2.15 20.86
CA PHE A 69 -3.76 2.91 19.97
C PHE A 69 -4.22 4.24 20.60
N ASP A 70 -4.60 4.20 21.88
CA ASP A 70 -5.19 5.37 22.55
C ASP A 70 -4.13 6.44 22.85
N ASN A 71 -2.86 6.04 23.03
CA ASN A 71 -1.74 6.98 23.16
C ASN A 71 -1.53 7.86 21.92
N VAL A 72 -1.79 7.33 20.72
CA VAL A 72 -1.60 8.05 19.45
C VAL A 72 -2.91 8.68 18.97
N TYR A 73 -3.99 7.90 18.94
CA TYR A 73 -5.24 8.26 18.28
C TYR A 73 -6.40 8.49 19.25
N GLY A 74 -6.20 8.43 20.57
CA GLY A 74 -7.27 8.55 21.55
C GLY A 74 -8.01 9.89 21.47
N LYS A 75 -7.29 11.01 21.26
CA LYS A 75 -7.89 12.35 21.16
C LYS A 75 -8.83 12.48 19.97
N VAL A 76 -8.36 12.11 18.78
CA VAL A 76 -9.17 12.18 17.54
C VAL A 76 -10.33 11.18 17.58
N THR A 77 -10.09 9.98 18.11
CA THR A 77 -11.13 8.96 18.27
C THR A 77 -12.24 9.44 19.20
N GLU A 78 -11.89 10.05 20.34
CA GLU A 78 -12.87 10.56 21.29
C GLU A 78 -13.67 11.75 20.74
N LYS A 79 -13.03 12.64 19.97
CA LYS A 79 -13.72 13.73 19.26
C LYS A 79 -14.85 13.17 18.38
N TYR A 80 -14.53 12.24 17.49
CA TYR A 80 -15.52 11.68 16.55
C TYR A 80 -16.49 10.69 17.19
N ARG A 81 -16.11 10.03 18.28
CA ARG A 81 -17.03 9.22 19.09
C ARG A 81 -18.11 10.09 19.74
N LYS A 82 -17.73 11.22 20.35
CA LYS A 82 -18.68 12.18 20.94
C LYS A 82 -19.61 12.80 19.90
N MET A 83 -19.14 12.96 18.66
CA MET A 83 -19.95 13.43 17.54
C MET A 83 -20.84 12.34 16.92
N GLY A 84 -20.79 11.10 17.40
CA GLY A 84 -21.58 9.98 16.87
C GLY A 84 -21.10 9.47 15.50
N MET A 85 -19.88 9.81 15.09
CA MET A 85 -19.30 9.39 13.81
C MET A 85 -18.46 8.12 13.93
N LEU A 86 -17.89 7.87 15.11
CA LEU A 86 -17.23 6.61 15.44
C LEU A 86 -17.99 5.88 16.54
N ILE A 87 -18.02 4.56 16.42
CA ILE A 87 -18.51 3.63 17.44
C ILE A 87 -17.28 2.99 18.07
N CYS A 88 -17.17 3.10 19.40
CA CYS A 88 -16.11 2.49 20.19
C CYS A 88 -16.72 1.44 21.11
N GLU A 89 -16.51 0.16 20.79
CA GLU A 89 -17.07 -1.00 21.50
C GLU A 89 -15.91 -1.83 22.04
N GLY A 90 -15.55 -1.60 23.31
CA GLY A 90 -14.37 -2.23 23.94
C GLY A 90 -13.09 -1.90 23.17
N ASN A 91 -12.51 -2.92 22.53
CA ASN A 91 -11.27 -2.80 21.76
C ASN A 91 -11.48 -2.54 20.27
N ILE A 92 -12.72 -2.33 19.82
CA ILE A 92 -13.04 -2.04 18.42
C ILE A 92 -13.39 -0.57 18.23
N VAL A 93 -12.80 0.04 17.20
CA VAL A 93 -13.14 1.38 16.70
C VAL A 93 -13.59 1.26 15.25
N ARG A 94 -14.80 1.70 14.93
CA ARG A 94 -15.37 1.65 13.57
C ARG A 94 -16.23 2.86 13.27
N PHE A 95 -16.49 3.14 12.00
CA PHE A 95 -17.48 4.16 11.64
C PHE A 95 -18.90 3.76 12.08
N SER A 96 -19.69 4.77 12.44
CA SER A 96 -21.14 4.67 12.37
C SER A 96 -21.61 4.82 10.92
N GLU A 97 -22.90 4.59 10.67
CA GLU A 97 -23.48 4.81 9.34
C GLU A 97 -23.24 6.26 8.85
N ARG A 98 -23.50 7.25 9.70
CA ARG A 98 -23.23 8.67 9.40
C ARG A 98 -21.74 8.98 9.26
N GLY A 99 -20.90 8.27 10.02
CA GLY A 99 -19.44 8.42 9.93
C GLY A 99 -18.88 7.95 8.60
N LEU A 100 -19.51 6.96 7.95
CA LEU A 100 -19.10 6.48 6.63
C LEU A 100 -19.31 7.54 5.54
N ASP A 101 -20.42 8.27 5.61
CA ASP A 101 -20.77 9.33 4.64
C ASP A 101 -19.71 10.43 4.55
N ILE A 102 -19.05 10.74 5.68
CA ILE A 102 -17.98 11.74 5.79
C ILE A 102 -16.62 11.12 6.13
N SER A 103 -16.44 9.83 5.85
CA SER A 103 -15.26 9.06 6.28
C SER A 103 -13.95 9.65 5.81
N ASN A 104 -13.88 10.16 4.57
CA ASN A 104 -12.67 10.77 4.04
C ASN A 104 -12.23 11.99 4.85
N TYR A 105 -13.17 12.83 5.29
CA TYR A 105 -12.88 13.99 6.14
C TYR A 105 -12.37 13.54 7.51
N ILE A 106 -13.03 12.55 8.12
CA ILE A 106 -12.60 12.01 9.41
C ILE A 106 -11.21 11.40 9.31
N LEU A 107 -10.93 10.64 8.25
CA LEU A 107 -9.64 9.99 8.03
C LEU A 107 -8.50 10.99 7.91
N SER A 108 -8.72 12.17 7.32
CA SER A 108 -7.70 13.22 7.25
C SER A 108 -7.22 13.70 8.63
N ASP A 109 -8.10 13.70 9.64
CA ASP A 109 -7.74 14.03 11.03
C ASP A 109 -6.92 12.91 11.73
N PHE A 110 -6.79 11.72 11.12
CA PHE A 110 -5.94 10.63 11.61
C PHE A 110 -4.53 10.62 10.98
N LEU A 111 -4.22 11.57 10.10
CA LEU A 111 -2.85 11.77 9.61
C LEU A 111 -1.99 12.36 10.72
N LEU A 112 -0.79 11.81 10.89
CA LEU A 112 0.19 12.27 11.88
C LEU A 112 1.12 13.31 11.21
N ASP A 113 1.74 14.20 11.99
CA ASP A 113 2.71 15.20 11.52
C ASP A 113 4.11 14.62 11.29
#